data_AF-A0A1Y3ZT60-F1
#
_entry.id   AF-A0A1Y3ZT60-F1
#
_cell.length_a   1.000
_cell.length_b   1.000
_cell.length_c   1.000
_cell.angle_alpha   90.00
_cell.angle_beta   90.00
_cell.angle_gamma   90.00
#
_symmetry.space_group_name_H-M   'P 1'
#
loop_
_entity.id
_entity.type
_entity.pdbx_description
1 polymer ?
#
loop_
_entity_poly.entity_id
_entity_poly.type
_entity_poly.pdbx_seq_one_letter_code
_entity_poly.pdbx_strand_id
1 'polypeptide(L)'
;MQKSFLLFLALSFIQCKTENYPITGTITLPFKTGEKYLSVTESDYQYSYHFIPLETKEESLLSKIFCIKRYNNYLYIHSLFNKSVMIFSDSGKFIKKIPIGRGPGEIMDPLYITIDEQNKQLEILDFFRQIKKYTLEGDYIASQPCCTSSEFEKLGNNYLFHSFTAQNSKNYFTVQSTNKETKSYLDSDKTKKPPLMAYSHLFKTDTTIYFHTDFNNIVYSISINNLTPKPYATLINQCTAKRINSLPVSKIDDFCMGEKLYINMLNFNVLHNGSTIYAEMITENNVETFLYDTDTQTTYLVDNGLDGCIVGSHKDYQYKYITPSQIDYYLQNENVKKNKPLYEKLNDLSSTIKEEDNPVIVEIQIKNINHE
;
A
#
# COMPACT_ATOMS: atom_id res chain seq x y z
N MET A 1 -4.47 24.57 -69.61
CA MET A 1 -3.75 25.23 -68.50
C MET A 1 -4.60 25.16 -67.26
N GLN A 2 -4.31 24.21 -66.37
CA GLN A 2 -5.08 23.92 -65.15
C GLN A 2 -4.72 24.89 -64.03
N LYS A 3 -5.74 25.48 -63.41
CA LYS A 3 -5.64 26.31 -62.20
C LYS A 3 -5.33 25.41 -61.00
N SER A 4 -4.21 25.63 -60.33
CA SER A 4 -3.91 24.99 -59.04
C SER A 4 -4.57 25.77 -57.90
N PHE A 5 -5.41 25.08 -57.14
CA PHE A 5 -6.09 25.57 -55.94
C PHE A 5 -5.20 25.26 -54.73
N LEU A 6 -4.71 26.28 -54.03
CA LEU A 6 -4.00 26.12 -52.76
C LEU A 6 -5.01 25.79 -51.67
N LEU A 7 -4.97 24.55 -51.16
CA LEU A 7 -5.77 24.12 -50.02
C LEU A 7 -5.01 24.48 -48.74
N PHE A 8 -5.46 25.52 -48.04
CA PHE A 8 -5.02 25.85 -46.68
C PHE A 8 -5.58 24.79 -45.72
N LEU A 9 -4.73 23.86 -45.28
CA LEU A 9 -5.07 22.94 -44.20
C LEU A 9 -4.96 23.71 -42.87
N ALA A 10 -6.10 24.13 -42.34
CA ALA A 10 -6.18 24.66 -40.97
C ALA A 10 -5.93 23.51 -39.99
N LEU A 11 -4.71 23.46 -39.44
CA LEU A 11 -4.36 22.62 -38.29
C LEU A 11 -5.10 23.17 -37.07
N SER A 12 -6.29 22.63 -36.80
CA SER A 12 -6.96 22.78 -35.52
C SER A 12 -6.14 22.02 -34.48
N PHE A 13 -5.46 22.77 -33.60
CA PHE A 13 -4.94 22.23 -32.35
C PHE A 13 -6.14 21.72 -31.54
N ILE A 14 -6.40 20.42 -31.59
CA ILE A 14 -7.25 19.75 -30.62
C ILE A 14 -6.44 19.72 -29.33
N GLN A 15 -6.61 20.76 -28.52
CA GLN A 15 -6.19 20.75 -27.14
C GLN A 15 -6.99 19.65 -26.46
N CYS A 16 -6.32 18.53 -26.16
CA CYS A 16 -6.90 17.42 -25.44
C CYS A 16 -7.27 17.93 -24.04
N LYS A 17 -8.52 18.34 -23.86
CA LYS A 17 -9.07 18.60 -22.53
C LYS A 17 -9.05 17.28 -21.79
N THR A 18 -8.21 17.18 -20.77
CA THR A 18 -8.31 16.15 -19.74
C THR A 18 -9.65 16.36 -19.03
N GLU A 19 -10.68 15.67 -19.48
CA GLU A 19 -11.95 15.59 -18.76
C GLU A 19 -11.79 14.68 -17.55
N ASN A 20 -11.22 15.22 -16.47
CA ASN A 20 -11.51 14.74 -15.12
C ASN A 20 -12.90 15.29 -14.76
N TYR A 21 -13.97 14.62 -15.20
CA TYR A 21 -15.28 14.95 -14.67
C TYR A 21 -15.26 14.64 -13.17
N PRO A 22 -15.48 15.62 -12.27
CA PRO A 22 -15.62 15.32 -10.86
C PRO A 22 -16.82 14.38 -10.71
N ILE A 23 -16.55 13.17 -10.22
CA ILE A 23 -17.63 12.28 -9.80
C ILE A 23 -18.25 12.95 -8.58
N THR A 24 -19.51 13.38 -8.69
CA THR A 24 -20.20 14.11 -7.62
C THR A 24 -20.09 13.32 -6.30
N GLY A 25 -19.49 13.93 -5.28
CA GLY A 25 -19.28 13.31 -3.96
C GLY A 25 -17.93 12.62 -3.73
N THR A 26 -16.98 12.68 -4.68
CA THR A 26 -15.60 12.19 -4.46
C THR A 26 -14.63 13.30 -4.06
N ILE A 27 -13.67 12.99 -3.18
CA ILE A 27 -12.55 13.89 -2.86
C ILE A 27 -11.63 13.99 -4.09
N THR A 28 -11.20 15.20 -4.45
CA THR A 28 -10.21 15.41 -5.51
C THR A 28 -8.85 15.63 -4.87
N LEU A 29 -7.90 14.73 -5.13
CA LEU A 29 -6.55 14.81 -4.56
C LEU A 29 -5.61 15.52 -5.53
N PRO A 30 -5.11 16.72 -5.16
CA PRO A 30 -4.41 17.60 -6.08
C PRO A 30 -2.90 17.30 -6.15
N PHE A 31 -2.50 16.04 -6.07
CA PHE A 31 -1.10 15.64 -6.14
C PHE A 31 -0.58 15.87 -7.56
N LYS A 32 0.49 16.64 -7.72
CA LYS A 32 1.13 16.97 -9.00
C LYS A 32 2.64 16.85 -8.91
N THR A 33 3.25 16.30 -9.94
CA THR A 33 4.71 16.15 -10.00
C THR A 33 5.37 17.50 -10.25
N GLY A 34 6.49 17.75 -9.56
CA GLY A 34 7.28 18.97 -9.69
C GLY A 34 6.61 20.24 -9.14
N GLU A 35 5.46 20.12 -8.47
CA GLU A 35 4.86 21.21 -7.71
C GLU A 35 5.56 21.35 -6.35
N LYS A 36 5.66 22.58 -5.86
CA LYS A 36 6.23 22.84 -4.53
C LYS A 36 5.11 22.75 -3.50
N TYR A 37 5.18 21.74 -2.64
CA TYR A 37 4.34 21.62 -1.46
C TYR A 37 5.09 22.11 -0.22
N LEU A 38 4.34 22.54 0.79
CA LEU A 38 4.91 22.72 2.13
C LEU A 38 5.33 21.35 2.67
N SER A 39 6.43 21.33 3.42
CA SER A 39 6.77 20.14 4.21
C SER A 39 5.71 19.95 5.29
N VAL A 40 5.38 18.71 5.59
CA VAL A 40 4.60 18.36 6.79
C VAL A 40 5.20 18.92 8.09
N THR A 41 6.52 19.12 8.16
CA THR A 41 7.17 19.74 9.32
C THR A 41 6.87 21.24 9.48
N GLU A 42 6.28 21.85 8.46
CA GLU A 42 5.78 23.24 8.45
C GLU A 42 4.27 23.30 8.75
N SER A 43 3.66 22.17 9.13
CA SER A 43 2.24 22.03 9.45
C SER A 43 2.02 21.73 10.94
N ASP A 44 0.75 21.55 11.33
CA ASP A 44 0.37 21.12 12.68
C ASP A 44 0.46 19.59 12.87
N TYR A 45 1.05 18.86 11.90
CA TYR A 45 1.29 17.44 12.00
C TYR A 45 2.69 17.13 12.53
N GLN A 46 2.77 16.19 13.47
CA GLN A 46 4.03 15.67 14.01
C GLN A 46 4.15 14.17 13.83
N TYR A 47 5.40 13.72 13.65
CA TYR A 47 5.75 12.32 13.62
C TYR A 47 6.25 11.84 14.97
N SER A 48 5.82 10.65 15.35
CA SER A 48 6.51 9.86 16.35
C SER A 48 6.92 8.52 15.74
N TYR A 49 8.08 8.03 16.17
CA TYR A 49 8.68 6.80 15.67
C TYR A 49 8.79 5.81 16.81
N HIS A 50 8.42 4.56 16.61
CA HIS A 50 8.73 3.46 17.52
C HIS A 50 9.49 2.38 16.76
N PHE A 51 10.68 2.04 17.26
CA PHE A 51 11.56 1.07 16.63
C PHE A 51 11.46 -0.25 17.36
N ILE A 52 11.22 -1.31 16.61
CA ILE A 52 11.06 -2.68 17.12
C ILE A 52 12.10 -3.56 16.43
N PRO A 53 13.29 -3.74 17.03
CA PRO A 53 14.28 -4.67 16.53
C PRO A 53 13.75 -6.09 16.63
N LEU A 54 13.71 -6.81 15.50
CA LEU A 54 13.21 -8.17 15.47
C LEU A 54 14.30 -9.15 15.91
N GLU A 55 13.94 -10.12 16.74
CA GLU A 55 14.87 -11.12 17.23
C GLU A 55 15.44 -11.97 16.08
N THR A 56 16.76 -12.04 16.01
CA THR A 56 17.51 -12.82 15.02
C THR A 56 17.88 -14.19 15.57
N LYS A 57 17.29 -15.24 15.00
CA LYS A 57 17.63 -16.66 15.21
C LYS A 57 17.57 -17.37 13.86
N GLU A 58 18.19 -18.54 13.76
CA GLU A 58 18.16 -19.35 12.53
C GLU A 58 16.73 -19.59 12.04
N GLU A 59 15.80 -19.89 12.95
CA GLU A 59 14.39 -20.13 12.64
C GLU A 59 13.57 -18.86 12.33
N SER A 60 14.08 -17.67 12.67
CA SER A 60 13.38 -16.39 12.54
C SER A 60 13.97 -15.44 11.49
N LEU A 61 14.90 -15.91 10.64
CA LEU A 61 15.49 -15.09 9.59
C LEU A 61 14.45 -14.59 8.58
N LEU A 62 14.37 -13.27 8.43
CA LEU A 62 13.50 -12.59 7.49
C LEU A 62 14.27 -12.19 6.23
N SER A 63 13.56 -12.22 5.10
CA SER A 63 14.06 -11.67 3.83
C SER A 63 13.41 -10.29 3.61
N LYS A 64 12.94 -9.99 2.39
CA LYS A 64 12.14 -8.79 2.13
C LYS A 64 10.79 -8.90 2.84
N ILE A 65 10.45 -7.95 3.70
CA ILE A 65 9.13 -7.87 4.33
C ILE A 65 8.14 -7.32 3.30
N PHE A 66 7.03 -8.04 3.12
CA PHE A 66 5.95 -7.66 2.21
C PHE A 66 4.80 -6.97 2.94
N CYS A 67 4.35 -7.59 4.03
CA CYS A 67 3.13 -7.20 4.73
C CYS A 67 3.34 -7.38 6.23
N ILE A 68 2.95 -6.35 6.99
CA ILE A 68 2.90 -6.37 8.45
C ILE A 68 1.46 -6.13 8.87
N LYS A 69 0.94 -7.01 9.74
CA LYS A 69 -0.31 -6.78 10.46
C LYS A 69 -0.03 -6.75 11.95
N ARG A 70 -0.67 -5.82 12.66
CA ARG A 70 -0.62 -5.74 14.11
C ARG A 70 -1.98 -6.10 14.70
N TYR A 71 -1.97 -6.89 15.77
CA TYR A 71 -3.15 -7.09 16.60
C TYR A 71 -2.72 -7.31 18.06
N ASN A 72 -3.20 -6.45 18.96
CA ASN A 72 -2.77 -6.38 20.35
C ASN A 72 -1.23 -6.31 20.46
N ASN A 73 -0.62 -7.33 21.06
CA ASN A 73 0.82 -7.41 21.35
C ASN A 73 1.55 -8.30 20.34
N TYR A 74 0.94 -8.59 19.19
CA TYR A 74 1.53 -9.43 18.15
C TYR A 74 1.73 -8.65 16.85
N LEU A 75 2.88 -8.89 16.23
CA LEU A 75 3.24 -8.49 14.88
C LEU A 75 3.27 -9.75 14.00
N TYR A 76 2.46 -9.74 12.94
CA TYR A 76 2.41 -10.79 11.94
C TYR A 76 3.10 -10.30 10.68
N ILE A 77 4.15 -10.99 10.27
CA ILE A 77 5.05 -10.55 9.21
C ILE A 77 5.07 -11.60 8.11
N HIS A 78 4.67 -11.19 6.91
CA HIS A 78 4.85 -11.97 5.69
C HIS A 78 6.12 -11.51 4.97
N SER A 79 7.05 -12.43 4.73
CA SER A 79 8.31 -12.19 4.00
C SER A 79 8.37 -12.98 2.69
N LEU A 80 8.75 -12.29 1.60
CA LEU A 80 8.57 -12.77 0.21
C LEU A 80 9.52 -13.92 -0.16
N PHE A 81 10.83 -13.72 -0.08
CA PHE A 81 11.77 -14.62 -0.75
C PHE A 81 11.91 -15.97 -0.04
N ASN A 82 11.77 -15.97 1.29
CA ASN A 82 11.71 -17.19 2.08
C ASN A 82 10.27 -17.72 2.27
N LYS A 83 9.27 -17.05 1.69
CA LYS A 83 7.84 -17.44 1.72
C LYS A 83 7.31 -17.69 3.12
N SER A 84 7.78 -16.92 4.09
CA SER A 84 7.50 -17.16 5.51
C SER A 84 6.43 -16.23 6.04
N VAL A 85 5.58 -16.76 6.91
CA VAL A 85 4.74 -15.97 7.80
C VAL A 85 5.21 -16.23 9.22
N MET A 86 5.61 -15.16 9.90
CA MET A 86 6.18 -15.22 11.24
C MET A 86 5.40 -14.31 12.19
N ILE A 87 5.38 -14.71 13.45
CA ILE A 87 4.72 -14.02 14.55
C ILE A 87 5.81 -13.56 15.51
N PHE A 88 5.82 -12.27 15.79
CA PHE A 88 6.68 -11.64 16.79
C PHE A 88 5.80 -10.95 17.83
N SER A 89 6.34 -10.77 19.02
CA SER A 89 5.73 -9.85 20.00
C SER A 89 5.90 -8.40 19.55
N ASP A 90 5.15 -7.50 20.15
CA ASP A 90 5.31 -6.05 19.99
C ASP A 90 6.68 -5.52 20.48
N SER A 91 7.39 -6.28 21.30
CA SER A 91 8.79 -6.02 21.67
C SER A 91 9.83 -6.58 20.67
N GLY A 92 9.38 -7.26 19.61
CA GLY A 92 10.23 -7.85 18.59
C GLY A 92 10.76 -9.26 18.90
N LYS A 93 10.37 -9.87 20.03
CA LYS A 93 10.72 -11.29 20.32
C LYS A 93 10.02 -12.26 19.38
N PHE A 94 10.75 -13.24 18.85
CA PHE A 94 10.19 -14.27 17.99
C PHE A 94 9.28 -15.20 18.78
N ILE A 95 8.09 -15.47 18.23
CA ILE A 95 7.11 -16.36 18.85
C ILE A 95 6.97 -17.63 18.03
N LYS A 96 6.67 -17.50 16.73
CA LYS A 96 6.40 -18.66 15.88
C LYS A 96 6.61 -18.36 14.41
N LYS A 97 7.07 -19.37 13.68
CA LYS A 97 7.02 -19.43 12.22
C LYS A 97 5.94 -20.41 11.80
N ILE A 98 5.06 -20.00 10.90
CA ILE A 98 4.05 -20.90 10.35
C ILE A 98 4.77 -21.96 9.48
N PRO A 99 4.53 -23.26 9.69
CA PRO A 99 5.23 -24.33 8.98
C PRO A 99 5.04 -24.27 7.47
N ILE A 100 6.09 -24.55 6.70
CA ILE A 100 6.06 -24.58 5.24
C ILE A 100 6.01 -26.03 4.76
N GLY A 101 5.06 -26.35 3.87
CA GLY A 101 4.89 -27.69 3.33
C GLY A 101 3.48 -27.95 2.79
N ARG A 102 3.13 -29.22 2.64
CA ARG A 102 1.87 -29.68 2.01
C ARG A 102 0.89 -30.36 2.99
N GLY A 103 1.30 -30.52 4.25
CA GLY A 103 0.50 -31.12 5.30
C GLY A 103 -0.64 -30.21 5.78
N PRO A 104 -1.57 -30.75 6.60
CA PRO A 104 -2.59 -29.95 7.26
C PRO A 104 -1.96 -28.81 8.07
N GLY A 105 -2.39 -27.57 7.81
CA GLY A 105 -1.87 -26.39 8.51
C GLY A 105 -0.49 -25.91 8.09
N GLU A 106 0.14 -26.53 7.11
CA GLU A 106 1.36 -26.00 6.49
C GLU A 106 0.99 -25.05 5.35
N ILE A 107 1.73 -23.95 5.18
CA ILE A 107 1.59 -23.02 4.05
C ILE A 107 2.54 -23.41 2.92
N MET A 108 2.15 -23.20 1.67
CA MET A 108 3.01 -23.50 0.52
C MET A 108 3.66 -22.25 -0.06
N ASP A 109 2.84 -21.24 -0.34
CA ASP A 109 3.24 -20.01 -1.01
C ASP A 109 2.28 -18.89 -0.59
N PRO A 110 2.49 -18.30 0.61
CA PRO A 110 1.64 -17.21 1.10
C PRO A 110 1.70 -16.02 0.12
N LEU A 111 0.53 -15.49 -0.20
CA LEU A 111 0.38 -14.29 -1.02
C LEU A 111 0.14 -13.06 -0.16
N TYR A 112 -0.70 -13.20 0.88
CA TYR A 112 -1.07 -12.10 1.75
C TYR A 112 -1.57 -12.61 3.10
N ILE A 113 -1.63 -11.72 4.09
CA ILE A 113 -2.11 -12.02 5.44
C ILE A 113 -3.12 -10.96 5.90
N THR A 114 -4.11 -11.36 6.69
CA THR A 114 -5.00 -10.45 7.41
C THR A 114 -5.29 -10.99 8.80
N ILE A 115 -5.80 -10.12 9.67
CA ILE A 115 -6.32 -10.49 10.98
C ILE A 115 -7.84 -10.38 10.95
N ASP A 116 -8.49 -11.50 11.25
CA ASP A 116 -9.89 -11.53 11.63
C ASP A 116 -10.02 -11.14 13.09
N GLU A 117 -10.25 -9.86 13.34
CA GLU A 117 -10.35 -9.31 14.70
C GLU A 117 -11.59 -9.83 15.45
N GLN A 118 -12.66 -10.18 14.73
CA GLN A 118 -13.90 -10.66 15.31
C GLN A 118 -13.71 -12.07 15.89
N ASN A 119 -13.08 -12.95 15.13
CA ASN A 119 -12.83 -14.33 15.58
C ASN A 119 -11.45 -14.53 16.21
N LYS A 120 -10.61 -13.48 16.27
CA LYS A 120 -9.24 -13.51 16.79
C LYS A 120 -8.39 -14.56 16.07
N GLN A 121 -8.28 -14.43 14.75
CA GLN A 121 -7.57 -15.38 13.90
C GLN A 121 -6.60 -14.68 12.96
N LEU A 122 -5.43 -15.29 12.78
CA LEU A 122 -4.57 -14.99 11.64
C LEU A 122 -5.11 -15.77 10.43
N GLU A 123 -5.34 -15.06 9.34
CA GLU A 123 -5.74 -15.68 8.08
C GLU A 123 -4.70 -15.42 7.00
N ILE A 124 -4.29 -16.48 6.30
CA ILE A 124 -3.25 -16.45 5.27
C ILE A 124 -3.89 -16.86 3.95
N LEU A 125 -3.79 -15.99 2.95
CA LEU A 125 -4.10 -16.32 1.56
C LEU A 125 -2.92 -17.10 0.98
N ASP A 126 -3.13 -18.38 0.72
CA ASP A 126 -2.13 -19.28 0.15
C ASP A 126 -2.41 -19.52 -1.34
N PHE A 127 -1.36 -19.58 -2.17
CA PHE A 127 -1.43 -19.59 -3.65
C PHE A 127 -2.37 -20.64 -4.24
N PHE A 128 -2.68 -21.71 -3.51
CA PHE A 128 -3.64 -22.75 -3.90
C PHE A 128 -5.12 -22.35 -3.76
N ARG A 129 -5.44 -21.04 -3.76
CA ARG A 129 -6.81 -20.51 -3.60
C ARG A 129 -7.43 -20.97 -2.28
N GLN A 130 -6.65 -20.93 -1.22
CA GLN A 130 -7.12 -21.26 0.12
C GLN A 130 -6.83 -20.12 1.08
N ILE A 131 -7.80 -19.85 1.95
CA ILE A 131 -7.55 -19.12 3.18
C ILE A 131 -7.28 -20.15 4.27
N LYS A 132 -6.06 -20.15 4.80
CA LYS A 132 -5.66 -20.94 5.96
C LYS A 132 -5.81 -20.09 7.22
N LYS A 133 -6.49 -20.63 8.23
CA LYS A 133 -6.84 -19.94 9.46
C LYS A 133 -6.05 -20.52 10.63
N TYR A 134 -5.53 -19.64 11.46
CA TYR A 134 -4.73 -19.96 12.63
C TYR A 134 -5.23 -19.16 13.83
N THR A 135 -4.96 -19.66 15.03
CA THR A 135 -5.03 -18.83 16.25
C THR A 135 -4.06 -17.66 16.13
N LEU A 136 -4.20 -16.66 17.01
CA LEU A 136 -3.25 -15.54 17.07
C LEU A 136 -1.83 -15.99 17.43
N GLU A 137 -1.70 -17.14 18.10
CA GLU A 137 -0.44 -17.80 18.46
C GLU A 137 0.08 -18.72 17.34
N GLY A 138 -0.64 -18.84 16.23
CA GLY A 138 -0.23 -19.56 15.02
C GLY A 138 -0.49 -21.07 15.04
N ASP A 139 -1.46 -21.54 15.81
CA ASP A 139 -1.93 -22.94 15.73
C ASP A 139 -3.00 -23.06 14.65
N TYR A 140 -2.89 -24.08 13.80
CA TYR A 140 -3.82 -24.28 12.70
C TYR A 140 -5.23 -24.61 13.20
N ILE A 141 -6.22 -23.93 12.61
CA ILE A 141 -7.64 -24.13 12.90
C ILE A 141 -8.32 -24.88 11.76
N ALA A 142 -8.30 -24.28 10.56
CA ALA A 142 -9.01 -24.79 9.39
C ALA A 142 -8.53 -24.13 8.10
N SER A 143 -8.95 -24.65 6.96
CA SER A 143 -8.76 -24.03 5.64
C SER A 143 -10.09 -23.96 4.91
N GLN A 144 -10.27 -22.95 4.07
CA GLN A 144 -11.42 -22.84 3.18
C GLN A 144 -10.98 -22.44 1.77
N PRO A 145 -11.64 -22.93 0.70
CA PRO A 145 -11.42 -22.43 -0.65
C PRO A 145 -11.82 -20.96 -0.78
N CYS A 146 -11.11 -20.21 -1.61
CA CYS A 146 -11.38 -18.80 -1.91
C CYS A 146 -11.24 -18.49 -3.41
N CYS A 147 -11.54 -17.25 -3.80
CA CYS A 147 -11.31 -16.77 -5.15
C CYS A 147 -9.79 -16.65 -5.44
N THR A 148 -9.40 -16.83 -6.70
CA THR A 148 -8.06 -16.46 -7.16
C THR A 148 -7.85 -14.97 -6.90
N SER A 149 -6.77 -14.65 -6.19
CA SER A 149 -6.50 -13.30 -5.72
C SER A 149 -5.02 -13.16 -5.34
N SER A 150 -4.55 -11.93 -5.29
CA SER A 150 -3.19 -11.59 -4.87
C SER A 150 -3.16 -11.02 -3.46
N GLU A 151 -4.21 -10.29 -3.10
CA GLU A 151 -4.39 -9.67 -1.80
C GLU A 151 -5.83 -9.89 -1.35
N PHE A 152 -6.04 -9.83 -0.04
CA PHE A 152 -7.37 -9.91 0.53
C PHE A 152 -7.44 -9.20 1.88
N GLU A 153 -8.64 -8.72 2.20
CA GLU A 153 -8.97 -8.21 3.52
C GLU A 153 -10.32 -8.77 3.96
N LYS A 154 -10.46 -8.96 5.27
CA LYS A 154 -11.71 -9.38 5.89
C LYS A 154 -12.45 -8.19 6.46
N LEU A 155 -13.71 -8.03 6.10
CA LEU A 155 -14.60 -6.96 6.58
C LEU A 155 -15.88 -7.55 7.16
N GLY A 156 -15.92 -7.60 8.50
CA GLY A 156 -16.89 -8.39 9.23
C GLY A 156 -16.86 -9.85 8.78
N ASN A 157 -17.99 -10.32 8.26
CA ASN A 157 -18.15 -11.70 7.79
C ASN A 157 -17.72 -11.91 6.32
N ASN A 158 -17.31 -10.86 5.61
CA ASN A 158 -17.06 -10.92 4.16
C ASN A 158 -15.57 -10.78 3.84
N TYR A 159 -15.18 -11.28 2.68
CA TYR A 159 -13.85 -11.08 2.11
C TYR A 159 -13.92 -10.16 0.93
N LEU A 160 -13.00 -9.19 0.88
CA LEU A 160 -12.66 -8.48 -0.33
C LEU A 160 -11.38 -9.09 -0.90
N PHE A 161 -11.46 -9.62 -2.10
CA PHE A 161 -10.31 -10.11 -2.85
C PHE A 161 -9.92 -9.11 -3.93
N HIS A 162 -8.62 -8.82 -4.02
CA HIS A 162 -8.02 -8.01 -5.08
C HIS A 162 -7.09 -8.86 -5.94
N SER A 163 -7.20 -8.71 -7.26
CA SER A 163 -6.33 -9.37 -8.24
C SER A 163 -5.56 -8.34 -9.06
N PHE A 164 -4.24 -8.54 -9.18
CA PHE A 164 -3.43 -7.71 -10.06
C PHE A 164 -3.87 -7.83 -11.53
N THR A 165 -3.69 -6.74 -12.27
CA THR A 165 -4.01 -6.60 -13.71
C THR A 165 -3.49 -7.76 -14.59
N ALA A 166 -2.31 -8.31 -14.26
CA ALA A 166 -1.68 -9.35 -15.08
C ALA A 166 -2.27 -10.77 -14.91
N GLN A 167 -3.14 -11.03 -13.93
CA GLN A 167 -3.54 -12.41 -13.61
C GLN A 167 -4.70 -12.98 -14.47
N ASN A 168 -4.95 -12.43 -15.66
CA ASN A 168 -6.08 -12.81 -16.54
C ASN A 168 -7.47 -12.75 -15.88
N SER A 169 -7.59 -12.17 -14.67
CA SER A 169 -8.89 -11.96 -14.04
C SER A 169 -9.72 -11.02 -14.89
N LYS A 170 -11.02 -11.29 -15.01
CA LYS A 170 -11.95 -10.39 -15.70
C LYS A 170 -12.27 -9.13 -14.90
N ASN A 171 -12.09 -9.19 -13.57
CA ASN A 171 -12.45 -8.13 -12.64
C ASN A 171 -11.29 -7.85 -11.69
N TYR A 172 -11.13 -6.60 -11.27
CA TYR A 172 -10.16 -6.22 -10.25
C TYR A 172 -10.52 -6.76 -8.87
N PHE A 173 -11.83 -6.79 -8.55
CA PHE A 173 -12.30 -7.13 -7.23
C PHE A 173 -13.38 -8.18 -7.23
N THR A 174 -13.38 -9.02 -6.20
CA THR A 174 -14.47 -9.93 -5.90
C THR A 174 -14.77 -9.87 -4.41
N VAL A 175 -16.01 -9.58 -4.07
CA VAL A 175 -16.53 -9.73 -2.71
C VAL A 175 -17.07 -11.15 -2.58
N GLN A 176 -16.64 -11.85 -1.54
CA GLN A 176 -17.18 -13.17 -1.17
C GLN A 176 -17.82 -13.10 0.21
N SER A 177 -19.10 -13.44 0.30
CA SER A 177 -19.82 -13.58 1.57
C SER A 177 -19.64 -14.96 2.20
N THR A 178 -20.08 -15.12 3.45
CA THR A 178 -19.94 -16.37 4.23
C THR A 178 -20.64 -17.58 3.61
N ASN A 179 -21.74 -17.36 2.89
CA ASN A 179 -22.43 -18.39 2.12
C ASN A 179 -21.71 -18.76 0.81
N LYS A 180 -20.49 -18.22 0.59
CA LYS A 180 -19.65 -18.40 -0.60
C LYS A 180 -20.24 -17.78 -1.87
N GLU A 181 -21.28 -16.98 -1.77
CA GLU A 181 -21.73 -16.16 -2.89
C GLU A 181 -20.66 -15.13 -3.22
N THR A 182 -20.39 -14.97 -4.51
CA THR A 182 -19.37 -14.07 -5.01
C THR A 182 -20.02 -13.02 -5.88
N LYS A 183 -19.66 -11.76 -5.65
CA LYS A 183 -19.99 -10.65 -6.53
C LYS A 183 -18.72 -9.94 -6.95
N SER A 184 -18.46 -9.92 -8.26
CA SER A 184 -17.30 -9.25 -8.83
C SER A 184 -17.65 -7.82 -9.22
N TYR A 185 -16.66 -6.94 -9.10
CA TYR A 185 -16.80 -5.51 -9.36
C TYR A 185 -15.57 -5.00 -10.10
N LEU A 186 -15.79 -3.95 -10.91
CA LEU A 186 -14.80 -3.24 -11.70
C LEU A 186 -14.09 -4.18 -12.69
N ASP A 187 -14.50 -4.12 -13.95
CA ASP A 187 -13.84 -4.86 -15.02
C ASP A 187 -12.36 -4.50 -15.08
N SER A 188 -11.50 -5.50 -15.28
CA SER A 188 -10.06 -5.26 -15.42
C SER A 188 -9.80 -4.48 -16.71
N ASP A 189 -9.12 -3.33 -16.63
CA ASP A 189 -8.77 -2.54 -17.83
C ASP A 189 -7.64 -3.16 -18.67
N LYS A 190 -7.13 -4.34 -18.23
CA LYS A 190 -6.05 -5.15 -18.83
C LYS A 190 -4.91 -4.31 -19.38
N THR A 191 -3.84 -4.17 -18.60
CA THR A 191 -2.66 -3.41 -19.01
C THR A 191 -1.58 -4.29 -19.61
N LYS A 192 -0.83 -3.76 -20.59
CA LYS A 192 0.39 -4.41 -21.10
C LYS A 192 1.57 -4.30 -20.14
N LYS A 193 1.60 -3.25 -19.31
CA LYS A 193 2.60 -3.09 -18.26
C LYS A 193 2.29 -4.07 -17.14
N PRO A 194 3.27 -4.87 -16.68
CA PRO A 194 3.07 -5.75 -15.54
C PRO A 194 2.68 -4.92 -14.31
N PRO A 195 1.92 -5.51 -13.37
CA PRO A 195 1.63 -4.88 -12.10
C PRO A 195 2.95 -4.49 -11.44
N LEU A 196 2.98 -3.28 -10.91
CA LEU A 196 4.08 -2.91 -10.02
C LEU A 196 3.79 -3.67 -8.72
N MET A 197 4.77 -4.38 -8.18
CA MET A 197 4.63 -5.00 -6.86
C MET A 197 4.49 -3.87 -5.83
N ALA A 198 3.27 -3.40 -5.62
CA ALA A 198 2.93 -2.52 -4.51
C ALA A 198 2.91 -3.34 -3.22
N TYR A 199 3.18 -2.68 -2.11
CA TYR A 199 3.20 -3.33 -0.80
C TYR A 199 1.77 -3.56 -0.26
N SER A 200 0.79 -2.73 -0.64
CA SER A 200 -0.64 -3.01 -0.41
C SER A 200 -1.56 -2.14 -1.26
N HIS A 201 -2.58 -2.74 -1.90
CA HIS A 201 -3.67 -2.00 -2.56
C HIS A 201 -4.90 -1.82 -1.68
N LEU A 202 -4.88 -2.39 -0.47
CA LEU A 202 -6.02 -2.52 0.42
C LEU A 202 -5.70 -1.89 1.77
N PHE A 203 -6.40 -0.82 2.12
CA PHE A 203 -6.34 -0.20 3.43
C PHE A 203 -7.63 -0.45 4.20
N LYS A 204 -7.54 -1.20 5.31
CA LYS A 204 -8.67 -1.58 6.16
C LYS A 204 -8.77 -0.70 7.39
N THR A 205 -9.95 -0.14 7.62
CA THR A 205 -10.42 0.34 8.93
C THR A 205 -11.43 -0.64 9.51
N ASP A 206 -11.89 -0.40 10.73
CA ASP A 206 -12.87 -1.25 11.42
C ASP A 206 -14.15 -1.49 10.61
N THR A 207 -14.56 -0.52 9.78
CA THR A 207 -15.85 -0.54 9.07
C THR A 207 -15.74 -0.40 7.56
N THR A 208 -14.56 -0.06 7.03
CA THR A 208 -14.39 0.27 5.61
C THR A 208 -13.07 -0.27 5.10
N ILE A 209 -13.06 -0.79 3.86
CA ILE A 209 -11.83 -1.01 3.11
C ILE A 209 -11.77 0.04 2.00
N TYR A 210 -10.67 0.78 1.96
CA TYR A 210 -10.29 1.66 0.87
C TYR A 210 -9.32 0.92 -0.03
N PHE A 211 -9.45 1.09 -1.33
CA PHE A 211 -8.64 0.34 -2.27
C PHE A 211 -8.48 1.02 -3.61
N HIS A 212 -7.41 0.66 -4.31
CA HIS A 212 -7.09 1.14 -5.64
C HIS A 212 -6.55 0.01 -6.51
N THR A 213 -6.36 0.28 -7.80
CA THR A 213 -5.78 -0.66 -8.76
C THR A 213 -4.66 0.00 -9.52
N ASP A 214 -3.76 -0.81 -10.06
CA ASP A 214 -2.73 -0.31 -10.97
C ASP A 214 -3.34 0.47 -12.13
N PHE A 215 -2.70 1.59 -12.47
CA PHE A 215 -3.07 2.41 -13.62
C PHE A 215 -4.56 2.84 -13.59
N ASN A 216 -5.05 3.20 -12.41
CA ASN A 216 -6.35 3.82 -12.21
C ASN A 216 -6.18 5.04 -11.32
N ASN A 217 -6.96 6.08 -11.58
CA ASN A 217 -6.93 7.32 -10.84
C ASN A 217 -8.06 7.44 -9.80
N ILE A 218 -8.86 6.38 -9.60
CA ILE A 218 -9.94 6.35 -8.63
C ILE A 218 -9.56 5.42 -7.47
N VAL A 219 -9.68 5.93 -6.26
CA VAL A 219 -9.75 5.14 -5.03
C VAL A 219 -11.20 4.84 -4.75
N TYR A 220 -11.50 3.58 -4.46
CA TYR A 220 -12.82 3.11 -4.08
C TYR A 220 -12.87 2.83 -2.58
N SER A 221 -14.09 2.82 -2.04
CA SER A 221 -14.38 2.35 -0.69
C SER A 221 -15.50 1.32 -0.71
N ILE A 222 -15.43 0.37 0.23
CA ILE A 222 -16.50 -0.59 0.51
C ILE A 222 -16.71 -0.63 2.03
N SER A 223 -17.96 -0.49 2.47
CA SER A 223 -18.30 -0.45 3.89
C SER A 223 -18.95 -1.77 4.33
N ILE A 224 -18.77 -2.14 5.59
CA ILE A 224 -19.39 -3.32 6.20
C ILE A 224 -20.92 -3.30 6.07
N ASN A 225 -21.52 -2.11 6.02
CA ASN A 225 -22.98 -1.92 5.87
C ASN A 225 -23.44 -1.90 4.41
N ASN A 226 -22.52 -1.73 3.46
CA ASN A 226 -22.82 -1.71 2.03
C ASN A 226 -21.63 -2.24 1.23
N LEU A 227 -21.73 -3.52 0.86
CA LEU A 227 -20.68 -4.26 0.15
C LEU A 227 -20.63 -3.96 -1.37
N THR A 228 -21.07 -2.77 -1.77
CA THR A 228 -20.94 -2.28 -3.14
C THR A 228 -19.84 -1.21 -3.17
N PRO A 229 -18.75 -1.41 -3.92
CA PRO A 229 -17.73 -0.41 -4.13
C PRO A 229 -18.29 0.93 -4.59
N LYS A 230 -17.80 2.02 -4.01
CA LYS A 230 -18.11 3.39 -4.42
C LYS A 230 -16.82 4.19 -4.60
N PRO A 231 -16.72 5.04 -5.64
CA PRO A 231 -15.64 6.01 -5.72
C PRO A 231 -15.56 6.83 -4.42
N TYR A 232 -14.35 6.96 -3.87
CA TYR A 232 -14.05 7.73 -2.67
C TYR A 232 -13.21 8.96 -3.01
N ALA A 233 -12.12 8.76 -3.75
CA ALA A 233 -11.23 9.84 -4.16
C ALA A 233 -10.79 9.69 -5.62
N THR A 234 -10.49 10.81 -6.26
CA THR A 234 -9.95 10.88 -7.62
C THR A 234 -8.61 11.61 -7.60
N LEU A 235 -7.56 11.00 -8.16
CA LEU A 235 -6.23 11.59 -8.31
C LEU A 235 -6.13 12.30 -9.66
N ILE A 236 -5.67 13.56 -9.65
CA ILE A 236 -5.68 14.39 -10.87
C ILE A 236 -4.55 14.05 -11.85
N ASN A 237 -3.35 13.71 -11.36
CA ASN A 237 -2.15 13.45 -12.16
C ASN A 237 -1.70 11.99 -12.07
N GLN A 238 -2.64 11.05 -11.98
CA GLN A 238 -2.35 9.62 -11.98
C GLN A 238 -2.45 9.06 -13.41
N CYS A 239 -1.45 8.29 -13.82
CA CYS A 239 -1.49 7.56 -15.08
C CYS A 239 -2.59 6.49 -15.06
N THR A 240 -3.29 6.32 -16.18
CA THR A 240 -4.37 5.34 -16.32
C THR A 240 -4.14 4.35 -17.46
N ALA A 241 -4.72 3.16 -17.37
CA ALA A 241 -4.64 2.11 -18.37
C ALA A 241 -4.98 2.63 -19.79
N LYS A 242 -6.03 3.46 -19.89
CA LYS A 242 -6.47 4.11 -21.14
C LYS A 242 -5.35 4.93 -21.80
N ARG A 243 -4.49 5.58 -21.01
CA ARG A 243 -3.40 6.42 -21.53
C ARG A 243 -2.20 5.61 -22.03
N ILE A 244 -1.97 4.43 -21.45
CA ILE A 244 -0.76 3.64 -21.70
C ILE A 244 -0.96 2.42 -22.59
N ASN A 245 -2.20 1.92 -22.76
CA ASN A 245 -2.45 0.68 -23.49
C ASN A 245 -2.06 0.73 -24.99
N SER A 246 -2.04 1.92 -25.57
CA SER A 246 -1.56 2.17 -26.94
C SER A 246 -0.03 2.23 -27.06
N LEU A 247 0.69 2.37 -25.94
CA LEU A 247 2.14 2.56 -25.92
C LEU A 247 2.89 1.21 -25.80
N PRO A 248 4.13 1.14 -26.33
CA PRO A 248 5.08 0.09 -25.94
C PRO A 248 5.42 0.19 -24.45
N VAL A 249 5.59 -0.95 -23.76
CA VAL A 249 5.89 -0.97 -22.31
C VAL A 249 7.13 -0.15 -21.95
N SER A 250 8.16 -0.19 -22.80
CA SER A 250 9.40 0.56 -22.64
C SER A 250 9.27 2.08 -22.77
N LYS A 251 8.10 2.58 -23.18
CA LYS A 251 7.81 4.02 -23.38
C LYS A 251 6.84 4.60 -22.36
N ILE A 252 6.32 3.78 -21.45
CA ILE A 252 5.32 4.23 -20.48
C ILE A 252 5.92 5.19 -19.46
N ASP A 253 7.14 4.95 -19.00
CA ASP A 253 7.75 5.76 -17.94
C ASP A 253 8.17 7.13 -18.52
N ASP A 254 8.84 7.14 -19.68
CA ASP A 254 9.09 8.34 -20.51
C ASP A 254 7.81 9.18 -20.71
N PHE A 255 6.70 8.51 -21.06
CA PHE A 255 5.40 9.15 -21.28
C PHE A 255 4.86 9.79 -20.00
N CYS A 256 4.87 9.06 -18.88
CA CYS A 256 4.40 9.58 -17.60
C CYS A 256 5.22 10.79 -17.17
N MET A 257 6.54 10.74 -17.33
CA MET A 257 7.43 11.87 -17.02
C MET A 257 7.12 13.09 -17.90
N GLY A 258 7.01 12.91 -19.22
CA GLY A 258 6.70 13.99 -20.16
C GLY A 258 5.33 14.64 -19.91
N GLU A 259 4.35 13.84 -19.50
CA GLU A 259 2.99 14.28 -19.19
C GLU A 259 2.81 14.71 -17.72
N LYS A 260 3.88 14.68 -16.91
CA LYS A 260 3.86 15.02 -15.48
C LYS A 260 2.81 14.22 -14.69
N LEU A 261 2.86 12.91 -14.87
CA LEU A 261 2.00 11.93 -14.19
C LEU A 261 2.79 11.07 -13.22
N TYR A 262 2.14 10.69 -12.13
CA TYR A 262 2.54 9.52 -11.36
C TYR A 262 2.25 8.27 -12.16
N ILE A 263 3.22 7.35 -12.18
CA ILE A 263 3.11 6.05 -12.85
C ILE A 263 2.03 5.23 -12.13
N ASN A 264 2.07 5.20 -10.80
CA ASN A 264 1.14 4.42 -9.98
C ASN A 264 1.05 4.94 -8.55
N MET A 265 0.01 4.51 -7.85
CA MET A 265 -0.11 4.64 -6.40
C MET A 265 0.33 3.34 -5.74
N LEU A 266 1.12 3.44 -4.68
CA LEU A 266 1.66 2.30 -3.92
C LEU A 266 0.88 1.99 -2.65
N ASN A 267 0.39 3.03 -1.99
CA ASN A 267 -0.33 2.95 -0.74
C ASN A 267 -1.33 4.11 -0.66
N PHE A 268 -2.49 3.85 -0.04
CA PHE A 268 -3.51 4.84 0.23
C PHE A 268 -4.16 4.56 1.59
N ASN A 269 -3.82 5.37 2.59
CA ASN A 269 -4.31 5.21 3.95
C ASN A 269 -5.22 6.38 4.33
N VAL A 270 -6.34 6.09 4.98
CA VAL A 270 -7.27 7.06 5.52
C VAL A 270 -7.12 7.06 7.04
N LEU A 271 -6.55 8.13 7.58
CA LEU A 271 -6.17 8.26 8.98
C LEU A 271 -7.14 9.21 9.71
N HIS A 272 -7.07 9.23 11.05
CA HIS A 272 -7.77 10.18 11.92
C HIS A 272 -9.29 10.23 11.64
N ASN A 273 -9.92 9.08 11.48
CA ASN A 273 -11.34 8.94 11.14
C ASN A 273 -11.75 9.66 9.83
N GLY A 274 -10.82 9.83 8.90
CA GLY A 274 -11.10 10.40 7.59
C GLY A 274 -10.70 11.86 7.42
N SER A 275 -10.19 12.53 8.46
CA SER A 275 -9.70 13.92 8.34
C SER A 275 -8.34 14.01 7.64
N THR A 276 -7.65 12.88 7.45
CA THR A 276 -6.33 12.84 6.82
C THR A 276 -6.21 11.68 5.84
N ILE A 277 -5.66 11.97 4.66
CA ILE A 277 -5.29 10.97 3.65
C ILE A 277 -3.77 10.95 3.53
N TYR A 278 -3.18 9.75 3.60
CA TYR A 278 -1.76 9.53 3.41
C TYR A 278 -1.56 8.63 2.19
N ALA A 279 -0.80 9.08 1.19
CA ALA A 279 -0.61 8.35 -0.06
C ALA A 279 0.84 8.32 -0.51
N GLU A 280 1.29 7.17 -1.02
CA GLU A 280 2.62 7.01 -1.65
C GLU A 280 2.44 6.87 -3.16
N MET A 281 3.09 7.73 -3.92
CA MET A 281 2.95 7.87 -5.37
C MET A 281 4.29 7.59 -6.06
N ILE A 282 4.31 6.74 -7.08
CA ILE A 282 5.50 6.42 -7.86
C ILE A 282 5.65 7.39 -9.02
N THR A 283 6.87 7.91 -9.16
CA THR A 283 7.41 8.47 -10.40
C THR A 283 8.49 7.53 -10.95
N GLU A 284 9.04 7.81 -12.13
CA GLU A 284 10.13 7.01 -12.68
C GLU A 284 11.35 6.94 -11.75
N ASN A 285 11.64 8.04 -11.05
CA ASN A 285 12.90 8.22 -10.32
C ASN A 285 12.74 8.11 -8.80
N ASN A 286 11.52 8.22 -8.27
CA ASN A 286 11.29 8.29 -6.84
C ASN A 286 9.87 7.91 -6.42
N VAL A 287 9.69 7.67 -5.12
CA VAL A 287 8.39 7.63 -4.45
C VAL A 287 8.17 8.95 -3.72
N GLU A 288 7.09 9.65 -4.06
CA GLU A 288 6.66 10.85 -3.35
C GLU A 288 5.54 10.48 -2.38
N THR A 289 5.61 11.02 -1.16
CA THR A 289 4.63 10.71 -0.13
C THR A 289 3.88 11.97 0.26
N PHE A 290 2.55 11.87 0.30
CA PHE A 290 1.67 13.00 0.54
C PHE A 290 0.83 12.79 1.79
N LEU A 291 0.64 13.89 2.52
CA LEU A 291 -0.41 14.02 3.52
C LEU A 291 -1.40 15.07 3.00
N TYR A 292 -2.66 14.69 2.91
CA TYR A 292 -3.76 15.58 2.54
C TYR A 292 -4.71 15.74 3.72
N ASP A 293 -4.84 16.97 4.20
CA ASP A 293 -5.78 17.35 5.23
C ASP A 293 -7.13 17.65 4.58
N THR A 294 -8.16 16.87 4.89
CA THR A 294 -9.46 16.96 4.18
C THR A 294 -10.28 18.17 4.61
N ASP A 295 -10.05 18.67 5.82
CA ASP A 295 -10.83 19.77 6.41
C ASP A 295 -10.35 21.11 5.84
N THR A 296 -9.03 21.31 5.79
CA THR A 296 -8.39 22.49 5.21
C THR A 296 -8.16 22.37 3.70
N GLN A 297 -8.26 21.15 3.15
CA GLN A 297 -7.95 20.81 1.76
C GLN A 297 -6.50 21.10 1.37
N THR A 298 -5.58 21.03 2.34
CA THR A 298 -4.16 21.33 2.14
C THR A 298 -3.37 20.05 1.88
N THR A 299 -2.41 20.11 0.95
CA THR A 299 -1.47 19.02 0.67
C THR A 299 -0.10 19.37 1.21
N TYR A 300 0.51 18.42 1.90
CA TYR A 300 1.87 18.49 2.41
C TYR A 300 2.71 17.37 1.80
N LEU A 301 3.98 17.67 1.53
CA LEU A 301 4.96 16.64 1.22
C LEU A 301 5.45 16.03 2.52
N VAL A 302 5.46 14.70 2.55
CA VAL A 302 5.96 13.91 3.67
C VAL A 302 7.38 13.48 3.39
N ASP A 303 8.30 13.97 4.22
CA ASP A 303 9.62 13.39 4.39
C ASP A 303 9.74 12.94 5.85
N ASN A 304 9.62 11.64 6.09
CA ASN A 304 9.78 11.06 7.41
C ASN A 304 11.22 10.65 7.72
N GLY A 305 12.18 11.02 6.85
CA GLY A 305 13.61 10.72 6.97
C GLY A 305 13.99 9.28 6.65
N LEU A 306 13.03 8.42 6.28
CA LEU A 306 13.25 7.01 6.02
C LEU A 306 12.75 6.63 4.62
N ASP A 307 13.66 6.06 3.83
CA ASP A 307 13.32 5.50 2.52
C ASP A 307 12.46 4.23 2.66
N GLY A 308 11.98 3.74 1.51
CA GLY A 308 11.12 2.56 1.45
C GLY A 308 9.65 2.91 1.66
N CYS A 309 8.81 1.95 1.30
CA CYS A 309 7.37 2.13 1.28
C CYS A 309 6.74 1.56 2.54
N ILE A 310 5.50 1.96 2.79
CA ILE A 310 4.68 1.36 3.84
C ILE A 310 4.40 -0.10 3.50
N VAL A 311 4.65 -0.99 4.47
CA VAL A 311 4.38 -2.44 4.39
C VAL A 311 3.20 -2.87 5.24
N GLY A 312 2.51 -1.93 5.88
CA GLY A 312 1.32 -2.21 6.66
C GLY A 312 0.85 -0.98 7.41
N SER A 313 -0.35 -1.06 7.95
CA SER A 313 -0.91 0.00 8.78
C SER A 313 -1.91 -0.58 9.77
N HIS A 314 -2.11 0.14 10.87
CA HIS A 314 -3.12 -0.18 11.86
C HIS A 314 -3.55 1.13 12.52
N LYS A 315 -4.83 1.51 12.37
CA LYS A 315 -5.34 2.81 12.80
C LYS A 315 -4.48 3.94 12.21
N ASP A 316 -3.97 4.84 13.04
CA ASP A 316 -3.15 5.99 12.64
C ASP A 316 -1.65 5.67 12.52
N TYR A 317 -1.27 4.40 12.64
CA TYR A 317 0.11 3.95 12.52
C TYR A 317 0.37 3.37 11.13
N GLN A 318 1.52 3.73 10.56
CA GLN A 318 2.07 3.14 9.36
C GLN A 318 3.35 2.37 9.71
N TYR A 319 3.55 1.23 9.07
CA TYR A 319 4.70 0.37 9.29
C TYR A 319 5.66 0.44 8.12
N LYS A 320 6.91 0.80 8.41
CA LYS A 320 8.06 0.60 7.54
C LYS A 320 9.02 -0.38 8.20
N TYR A 321 10.06 -0.77 7.49
CA TYR A 321 11.20 -1.44 8.10
C TYR A 321 12.51 -0.90 7.51
N ILE A 322 13.57 -0.99 8.30
CA ILE A 322 14.92 -0.67 7.87
C ILE A 322 15.83 -1.87 8.14
N THR A 323 16.78 -2.13 7.27
CA THR A 323 17.83 -3.13 7.51
C THR A 323 18.96 -2.52 8.34
N PRO A 324 19.72 -3.33 9.10
CA PRO A 324 20.87 -2.82 9.85
C PRO A 324 21.84 -2.00 8.98
N SER A 325 22.11 -2.47 7.76
CA SER A 325 22.98 -1.80 6.78
C SER A 325 22.50 -0.42 6.32
N GLN A 326 21.21 -0.09 6.48
CA GLN A 326 20.68 1.23 6.12
C GLN A 326 20.86 2.27 7.23
N ILE A 327 21.11 1.86 8.47
CA ILE A 327 21.14 2.77 9.62
C ILE A 327 22.27 3.78 9.48
N ASP A 328 23.48 3.34 9.12
CA ASP A 328 24.63 4.22 8.92
C ASP A 328 24.41 5.23 7.80
N TYR A 329 23.74 4.81 6.73
CA TYR A 329 23.33 5.70 5.64
C TYR A 329 22.37 6.79 6.13
N TYR A 330 21.37 6.43 6.94
CA TYR A 330 20.44 7.41 7.50
C TYR A 330 21.10 8.37 8.50
N LEU A 331 22.05 7.91 9.31
CA LEU A 331 22.80 8.77 10.23
C LEU A 331 23.65 9.84 9.51
N GLN A 332 24.00 9.60 8.25
CA GLN A 332 24.70 10.58 7.41
C GLN A 332 23.76 11.55 6.69
N ASN A 333 22.47 11.24 6.59
CA ASN A 333 21.47 12.04 5.88
C ASN A 333 21.13 13.34 6.64
N GLU A 334 21.17 14.48 5.93
CA GLU A 334 20.93 15.81 6.52
C GLU A 334 19.49 16.02 7.01
N ASN A 335 18.49 15.42 6.38
CA ASN A 335 17.10 15.51 6.83
C ASN A 335 16.90 14.70 8.12
N VAL A 336 17.54 13.54 8.23
CA VAL A 336 17.56 12.73 9.45
C VAL A 336 18.26 13.49 10.58
N LYS A 337 19.44 14.09 10.35
CA LYS A 337 20.15 14.90 11.36
C LYS A 337 19.34 16.09 11.88
N LYS A 338 18.53 16.71 11.02
CA LYS A 338 17.60 17.79 11.42
C LYS A 338 16.42 17.26 12.25
N ASN A 339 15.98 16.04 11.97
CA ASN A 339 14.96 15.34 12.77
C ASN A 339 15.61 14.70 14.01
N LYS A 340 15.91 15.53 15.01
CA LYS A 340 16.59 15.10 16.23
C LYS A 340 15.98 13.85 16.90
N PRO A 341 14.64 13.72 17.07
CA PRO A 341 14.05 12.51 17.63
C PRO A 341 14.31 11.23 16.83
N LEU A 342 14.33 11.32 15.49
CA LEU A 342 14.65 10.18 14.63
C LEU A 342 16.14 9.84 14.70
N TYR A 343 17.00 10.86 14.63
CA TYR A 343 18.46 10.69 14.68
C TYR A 343 18.91 10.02 15.98
N GLU A 344 18.42 10.46 17.13
CA GLU A 344 18.77 9.89 18.44
C GLU A 344 18.40 8.40 18.50
N LYS A 345 17.20 8.02 18.03
CA LYS A 345 16.77 6.62 18.00
C LYS A 345 17.61 5.75 17.07
N LEU A 346 17.96 6.25 15.90
CA LEU A 346 18.84 5.53 14.96
C LEU A 346 20.25 5.37 15.53
N ASN A 347 20.76 6.38 16.24
CA ASN A 347 22.08 6.35 16.87
C ASN A 347 22.12 5.39 18.07
N ASP A 348 21.06 5.33 18.87
CA ASP A 348 20.94 4.33 19.93
C ASP A 348 20.89 2.92 19.34
N LEU A 349 20.13 2.74 18.26
CA LEU A 349 20.00 1.47 17.55
C LEU A 349 21.33 1.00 16.96
N SER A 350 22.09 1.88 16.30
CA SER A 350 23.39 1.55 15.68
C SER A 350 24.42 1.05 16.70
N SER A 351 24.28 1.41 17.98
CA SER A 351 25.17 0.94 19.05
C SER A 351 24.90 -0.50 19.50
N THR A 352 23.74 -1.07 19.14
CA THR A 352 23.28 -2.37 19.66
C THR A 352 23.00 -3.41 18.57
N ILE A 353 22.61 -2.98 17.38
CA ILE A 353 22.25 -3.87 16.27
C ILE A 353 23.49 -4.31 15.48
N LYS A 354 23.46 -5.54 14.96
CA LYS A 354 24.52 -6.09 14.12
C LYS A 354 24.09 -6.14 12.66
N GLU A 355 25.06 -6.20 11.75
CA GLU A 355 24.79 -6.22 10.31
C GLU A 355 23.95 -7.42 9.87
N GLU A 356 24.18 -8.58 10.51
CA GLU A 356 23.46 -9.83 10.28
C GLU A 356 22.07 -9.91 10.95
N ASP A 357 21.69 -8.91 11.74
CA ASP A 357 20.41 -8.93 12.43
C ASP A 357 19.23 -8.78 11.47
N ASN A 358 18.09 -9.32 11.91
CA ASN A 358 16.83 -9.10 11.22
C ASN A 358 16.50 -7.59 11.09
N PRO A 359 15.67 -7.22 10.11
CA PRO A 359 15.24 -5.84 9.96
C PRO A 359 14.53 -5.30 11.22
N VAL A 360 14.62 -3.98 11.40
CA VAL A 360 13.92 -3.26 12.46
C VAL A 360 12.63 -2.70 11.91
N ILE A 361 11.51 -3.01 12.56
CA ILE A 361 10.24 -2.39 12.21
C ILE A 361 10.23 -0.97 12.75
N VAL A 362 9.77 -0.03 11.92
CA VAL A 362 9.54 1.35 12.31
C VAL A 362 8.04 1.61 12.25
N GLU A 363 7.42 1.73 13.42
CA GLU A 363 6.06 2.23 13.53
C GLU A 363 6.11 3.76 13.49
N ILE A 364 5.44 4.34 12.51
CA ILE A 364 5.34 5.79 12.33
C ILE A 364 3.92 6.17 12.69
N GLN A 365 3.76 7.03 13.68
CA GLN A 365 2.49 7.67 13.98
C GLN A 365 2.54 9.11 13.50
N ILE A 366 1.48 9.52 12.81
CA ILE A 366 1.25 10.91 12.44
C ILE A 366 0.18 11.42 13.40
N LYS A 367 0.39 12.60 13.98
CA LYS A 367 -0.57 13.22 14.89
C LYS A 367 -0.84 14.64 14.46
N ASN A 368 -2.10 15.05 14.45
CA ASN A 368 -2.46 16.46 14.35
C ASN A 368 -2.55 17.05 15.75
N ILE A 369 -1.69 18.02 16.06
CA ILE A 369 -1.57 18.60 17.41
C ILE A 369 -2.84 19.37 17.81
N ASN A 370 -3.64 19.82 16.85
CA ASN A 370 -4.85 20.61 17.12
C ASN A 370 -6.08 19.76 17.48
N HIS A 371 -6.00 18.43 17.39
CA HIS A 371 -7.13 17.52 17.59
C HIS A 371 -6.91 16.49 18.72
N GLU A 372 -5.89 16.69 19.58
CA GLU A 372 -5.68 15.89 20.82
C GLU A 372 -6.44 16.43 22.03
#